data_AF-A0A819ZDF1-F1
#
_entry.id   AF-A0A819ZDF1-F1
#
_cell.length_a   1.000
_cell.length_b   1.000
_cell.length_c   1.000
_cell.angle_alpha   90.00
_cell.angle_beta   90.00
_cell.angle_gamma   90.00
#
_symmetry.space_group_name_H-M   'P 1'
#
loop_
_entity.id
_entity.type
_entity.pdbx_description
1 polymer ?
#
loop_
_entity_poly.entity_id
_entity_poly.type
_entity_poly.pdbx_seq_one_letter_code
_entity_poly.pdbx_strand_id
1 'polypeptide(L)'
;LTEDHKRMIRCVRKMQLIVARNRFQQARKPYDVRDVLEQYSHGHINMMMRIKELQRKIEHTIGKQAPVAIEDRAKLTVLARMQRVEGTMNVMGETMGNILRLLTVVDEKLDRILPNDNSSTKLILSRMNAKYASTQEAIL
;
A
#
# COMPACT_ATOMS: atom_id res chain seq x y z
N LEU A 1 -6.21 -10.12 -40.97
CA LEU A 1 -6.55 -11.25 -40.06
C LEU A 1 -6.04 -12.54 -40.71
N THR A 2 -5.13 -13.27 -40.06
CA THR A 2 -4.62 -14.57 -40.56
C THR A 2 -5.73 -15.63 -40.63
N GLU A 3 -5.55 -16.64 -41.48
CA GLU A 3 -6.53 -17.72 -41.65
C GLU A 3 -6.78 -18.49 -40.34
N ASP A 4 -5.77 -18.63 -39.50
CA ASP A 4 -5.90 -19.26 -38.18
C ASP A 4 -6.79 -18.46 -37.24
N HIS A 5 -6.70 -17.12 -37.24
CA HIS A 5 -7.60 -16.27 -36.48
C HIS A 5 -9.05 -16.42 -36.96
N LYS A 6 -9.28 -16.55 -38.29
CA LYS A 6 -10.63 -16.79 -38.83
C LYS A 6 -11.18 -18.15 -38.41
N ARG A 7 -10.33 -19.20 -38.35
CA ARG A 7 -10.71 -20.53 -37.83
C ARG A 7 -11.05 -20.45 -36.34
N MET A 8 -10.22 -19.78 -35.54
CA MET A 8 -10.44 -19.57 -34.11
C MET A 8 -11.78 -18.86 -33.84
N ILE A 9 -12.07 -17.78 -34.57
CA ILE A 9 -13.36 -17.06 -34.43
C ILE A 9 -14.54 -17.98 -34.72
N ARG A 10 -14.46 -18.83 -35.77
CA ARG A 10 -15.51 -19.81 -36.06
C ARG A 10 -15.68 -20.84 -34.93
N CYS A 11 -14.58 -21.30 -34.33
CA CYS A 11 -14.64 -22.22 -33.19
C CYS A 11 -15.31 -21.57 -31.97
N VAL A 12 -14.90 -20.34 -31.60
CA VAL A 12 -15.51 -19.60 -30.47
C VAL A 12 -17.00 -19.38 -30.71
N ARG A 13 -17.40 -18.96 -31.92
CA ARG A 13 -18.82 -18.80 -32.28
C ARG A 13 -19.61 -20.10 -32.18
N LYS A 14 -19.05 -21.24 -32.62
CA LYS A 14 -19.69 -22.56 -32.47
C LYS A 14 -19.88 -22.92 -30.99
N MET A 15 -18.88 -22.67 -30.14
CA MET A 15 -18.99 -22.90 -28.69
C MET A 15 -20.09 -22.03 -28.06
N GLN A 16 -20.11 -20.74 -28.40
CA GLN A 16 -21.15 -19.81 -27.93
C GLN A 16 -22.55 -20.24 -28.37
N LEU A 17 -22.71 -20.70 -29.62
CA LEU A 17 -23.98 -21.21 -30.14
C LEU A 17 -24.48 -22.44 -29.36
N ILE A 18 -23.58 -23.38 -29.03
CA ILE A 18 -23.94 -24.57 -28.23
C ILE A 18 -24.38 -24.16 -26.83
N VAL A 19 -23.65 -23.25 -26.17
CA VAL A 19 -24.03 -22.73 -24.85
C VAL A 19 -25.38 -22.01 -24.90
N ALA A 20 -25.61 -21.17 -25.91
CA ALA A 20 -26.89 -20.47 -26.10
C ALA A 20 -28.05 -21.44 -26.34
N ARG A 21 -27.84 -22.48 -27.17
CA ARG A 21 -28.83 -23.54 -27.40
C ARG A 21 -29.18 -24.27 -26.11
N ASN A 22 -28.19 -24.64 -25.30
CA ASN A 22 -28.41 -25.34 -24.04
C ASN A 22 -29.17 -24.47 -23.02
N ARG A 23 -28.77 -23.20 -22.88
CA ARG A 23 -29.48 -22.23 -22.03
C ARG A 23 -30.92 -22.02 -22.46
N PHE A 24 -31.17 -21.91 -23.78
CA PHE A 24 -32.52 -21.79 -24.32
C PHE A 24 -33.38 -23.04 -24.03
N GLN A 25 -32.80 -24.23 -24.13
CA GLN A 25 -33.49 -25.47 -23.79
C GLN A 25 -33.77 -25.60 -22.28
N GLN A 26 -32.85 -25.17 -21.43
CA GLN A 26 -33.05 -25.12 -19.97
C GLN A 26 -34.15 -24.14 -19.58
N ALA A 27 -34.15 -22.93 -20.15
CA ALA A 27 -35.15 -21.90 -19.86
C ALA A 27 -36.60 -22.29 -20.25
N ARG A 28 -36.77 -23.30 -21.12
CA ARG A 28 -38.09 -23.84 -21.48
C ARG A 28 -38.61 -24.87 -20.49
N LYS A 29 -37.74 -25.44 -19.64
CA LYS A 29 -38.13 -26.41 -18.62
C LYS A 29 -38.53 -25.65 -17.34
N PRO A 30 -39.48 -26.17 -16.54
CA PRO A 30 -39.75 -25.60 -15.22
C PRO A 30 -38.49 -25.73 -14.34
N TYR A 31 -38.34 -24.81 -13.38
CA TYR A 31 -37.19 -24.77 -12.48
C TYR A 31 -37.03 -26.09 -11.70
N ASP A 32 -35.82 -26.62 -11.68
CA ASP A 32 -35.41 -27.83 -10.96
C ASP A 32 -34.45 -27.45 -9.80
N VAL A 33 -34.35 -28.29 -8.76
CA VAL A 33 -33.35 -28.15 -7.68
C VAL A 33 -31.94 -28.06 -8.27
N ARG A 34 -31.71 -28.70 -9.41
CA ARG A 34 -30.48 -28.57 -10.19
C ARG A 34 -30.16 -27.12 -10.57
N ASP A 35 -31.14 -26.30 -10.93
CA ASP A 35 -30.92 -24.92 -11.33
C ASP A 35 -30.44 -24.08 -10.13
N VAL A 36 -30.96 -24.37 -8.93
CA VAL A 36 -30.50 -23.74 -7.68
C VAL A 36 -29.05 -24.12 -7.37
N LEU A 37 -28.70 -25.41 -7.51
CA LEU A 37 -27.33 -25.88 -7.32
C LEU A 37 -26.37 -25.29 -8.37
N GLU A 38 -26.80 -25.22 -9.62
CA GLU A 38 -26.01 -24.65 -10.71
C GLU A 38 -25.80 -23.15 -10.47
N GLN A 39 -26.83 -22.38 -10.12
CA GLN A 39 -26.72 -20.97 -9.76
C GLN A 39 -25.77 -20.75 -8.57
N TYR A 40 -25.91 -21.56 -7.52
CA TYR A 40 -25.04 -21.51 -6.36
C TYR A 40 -23.59 -21.77 -6.78
N SER A 41 -23.31 -22.80 -7.57
CA SER A 41 -21.95 -23.10 -8.05
C SER A 41 -21.31 -21.92 -8.81
N HIS A 42 -22.07 -21.25 -9.67
CA HIS A 42 -21.62 -20.05 -10.39
C HIS A 42 -21.36 -18.87 -9.44
N GLY A 43 -22.26 -18.65 -8.46
CA GLY A 43 -22.11 -17.62 -7.44
C GLY A 43 -20.86 -17.83 -6.58
N HIS A 44 -20.60 -19.07 -6.18
CA HIS A 44 -19.43 -19.45 -5.39
C HIS A 44 -18.12 -19.21 -6.15
N ILE A 45 -18.05 -19.63 -7.42
CA ILE A 45 -16.88 -19.41 -8.26
C ILE A 45 -16.64 -17.90 -8.47
N ASN A 46 -17.69 -17.12 -8.76
CA ASN A 46 -17.57 -15.68 -8.95
C ASN A 46 -17.06 -14.97 -7.68
N MET A 47 -17.62 -15.31 -6.51
CA MET A 47 -17.16 -14.79 -5.24
C MET A 47 -15.69 -15.13 -4.98
N MET A 48 -15.31 -16.39 -5.19
CA MET A 48 -13.92 -16.85 -5.00
C MET A 48 -12.94 -16.13 -5.96
N MET A 49 -13.32 -15.90 -7.22
CA MET A 49 -12.48 -15.14 -8.16
C MET A 49 -12.29 -13.69 -7.72
N ARG A 50 -13.34 -13.03 -7.23
CA ARG A 50 -13.24 -11.66 -6.68
C ARG A 50 -12.33 -11.61 -5.46
N ILE A 51 -12.44 -12.59 -4.55
CA ILE A 51 -11.53 -12.71 -3.40
C ILE A 51 -10.07 -12.87 -3.87
N LYS A 52 -9.82 -13.75 -4.83
CA LYS A 52 -8.47 -13.96 -5.40
C LYS A 52 -7.92 -12.71 -6.11
N GLU A 53 -8.76 -11.98 -6.82
CA GLU A 53 -8.34 -10.74 -7.49
C GLU A 53 -7.96 -9.66 -6.45
N LEU A 54 -8.77 -9.50 -5.40
CA LEU A 54 -8.48 -8.61 -4.29
C LEU A 54 -7.18 -9.03 -3.58
N GLN A 55 -7.03 -10.33 -3.29
CA GLN A 55 -5.81 -10.86 -2.70
C GLN A 55 -4.59 -10.55 -3.58
N ARG A 56 -4.67 -10.76 -4.90
CA ARG A 56 -3.58 -10.44 -5.83
C ARG A 56 -3.24 -8.95 -5.85
N LYS A 57 -4.24 -8.06 -5.79
CA LYS A 57 -4.02 -6.60 -5.73
C LYS A 57 -3.34 -6.19 -4.42
N ILE A 58 -3.76 -6.77 -3.30
CA ILE A 58 -3.16 -6.53 -1.98
C ILE A 58 -1.73 -7.04 -1.95
N GLU A 59 -1.49 -8.27 -2.40
CA GLU A 59 -0.16 -8.87 -2.48
C GLU A 59 0.79 -8.05 -3.36
N HIS A 60 0.27 -7.46 -4.44
CA HIS A 60 1.04 -6.57 -5.29
C HIS A 60 1.34 -5.21 -4.65
N THR A 61 0.41 -4.67 -3.86
CA THR A 61 0.53 -3.33 -3.26
C THR A 61 1.39 -3.34 -2.00
N ILE A 62 1.14 -4.31 -1.11
CA ILE A 62 1.89 -4.48 0.14
C ILE A 62 3.26 -5.08 -0.17
N GLY A 63 3.34 -6.00 -1.13
CA GLY A 63 4.58 -6.66 -1.51
C GLY A 63 4.71 -8.03 -0.85
N LYS A 64 4.19 -9.06 -1.52
CA LYS A 64 4.88 -10.35 -1.49
C LYS A 64 6.03 -10.28 -2.48
N GLN A 65 7.18 -10.86 -2.11
CA GLN A 65 8.35 -11.00 -2.96
C GLN A 65 7.92 -11.41 -4.37
N ALA A 66 7.90 -10.45 -5.29
CA ALA A 66 7.75 -10.78 -6.69
C ALA A 66 8.95 -11.66 -7.04
N PRO A 67 8.79 -12.72 -7.86
CA PRO A 67 9.95 -13.41 -8.40
C PRO A 67 10.88 -12.36 -9.00
N VAL A 68 12.16 -12.49 -8.67
CA VAL A 68 13.29 -11.56 -8.88
C VAL A 68 13.35 -10.93 -10.29
N ALA A 69 12.63 -11.49 -11.26
CA ALA A 69 12.54 -11.03 -12.64
C ALA A 69 11.87 -9.66 -12.87
N ILE A 70 11.29 -8.99 -11.86
CA ILE A 70 10.70 -7.64 -12.05
C ILE A 70 11.15 -6.67 -10.93
N GLU A 71 12.46 -6.46 -10.82
CA GLU A 71 13.07 -5.52 -9.87
C GLU A 71 12.47 -4.11 -9.92
N ASP A 72 12.02 -3.65 -11.10
CA ASP A 72 11.44 -2.31 -11.24
C ASP A 72 10.02 -2.16 -10.69
N ARG A 73 9.24 -3.26 -10.60
CA ARG A 73 7.91 -3.21 -9.95
C ARG A 73 8.00 -3.35 -8.44
N ALA A 74 8.99 -4.08 -7.93
CA ALA A 74 9.22 -4.20 -6.49
C ALA A 74 9.45 -2.82 -5.85
N LYS A 75 10.08 -1.89 -6.60
CA LYS A 75 10.32 -0.49 -6.23
C LYS A 75 9.04 0.36 -6.08
N LEU A 76 7.89 -0.10 -6.60
CA LEU A 76 6.61 0.63 -6.56
C LEU A 76 5.71 0.19 -5.40
N THR A 77 6.07 -0.89 -4.69
CA THR A 77 5.31 -1.38 -3.54
C THR A 77 5.34 -0.37 -2.39
N VAL A 78 4.28 -0.38 -1.56
CA VAL A 78 4.17 0.52 -0.41
C VAL A 78 5.32 0.27 0.58
N LEU A 79 5.67 -0.99 0.83
CA LEU A 79 6.80 -1.34 1.71
C LEU A 79 8.14 -0.82 1.15
N ALA A 80 8.44 -1.01 -0.13
CA ALA A 80 9.70 -0.53 -0.70
C ALA A 80 9.81 1.00 -0.68
N ARG A 81 8.68 1.72 -0.83
CA ARG A 81 8.63 3.18 -0.69
C ARG A 81 8.85 3.60 0.76
N MET A 82 8.22 2.89 1.70
CA MET A 82 8.36 3.15 3.14
C MET A 82 9.79 2.95 3.62
N GLN A 83 10.46 1.89 3.18
CA GLN A 83 11.86 1.64 3.52
C GLN A 83 12.80 2.78 3.05
N ARG A 84 12.54 3.40 1.89
CA ARG A 84 13.31 4.57 1.45
C ARG A 84 13.04 5.81 2.31
N VAL A 85 11.78 6.00 2.71
CA VAL A 85 11.40 7.09 3.59
C VAL A 85 12.08 6.92 4.95
N GLU A 86 12.07 5.71 5.53
CA GLU A 86 12.79 5.38 6.77
C GLU A 86 14.30 5.65 6.64
N GLY A 87 14.93 5.22 5.55
CA GLY A 87 16.34 5.52 5.30
C GLY A 87 16.63 7.03 5.25
N THR A 88 15.77 7.80 4.60
CA THR A 88 15.89 9.27 4.54
C THR A 88 15.68 9.90 5.93
N MET A 89 14.71 9.40 6.70
CA MET A 89 14.44 9.87 8.07
C MET A 89 15.63 9.60 9.01
N ASN A 90 16.30 8.46 8.87
CA ASN A 90 17.48 8.15 9.67
C ASN A 90 18.63 9.14 9.42
N VAL A 91 18.93 9.44 8.15
CA VAL A 91 19.94 10.44 7.79
C VAL A 91 19.56 11.83 8.32
N MET A 92 18.28 12.19 8.23
CA MET A 92 17.78 13.45 8.79
C MET A 92 17.94 13.48 10.32
N GLY A 93 17.70 12.36 11.01
CA GLY A 93 17.95 12.22 12.44
C GLY A 93 19.42 12.42 12.82
N GLU A 94 20.35 11.81 12.06
CA GLU A 94 21.79 11.97 12.29
C GLU A 94 22.25 13.42 12.08
N THR A 95 21.83 14.04 10.98
CA THR A 95 22.15 15.45 10.68
C THR A 95 21.59 16.40 11.74
N MET A 96 20.35 16.19 12.19
CA MET A 96 19.75 16.97 13.28
C MET A 96 20.48 16.76 14.60
N GLY A 97 20.92 15.54 14.90
CA GLY A 97 21.78 15.24 16.06
C GLY A 97 23.11 15.98 16.00
N ASN A 98 23.74 16.07 14.83
CA ASN A 98 24.97 16.83 14.64
C ASN A 98 24.74 18.34 14.79
N ILE A 99 23.65 18.88 14.26
CA ILE A 99 23.28 20.29 14.44
C ILE A 99 23.05 20.59 15.92
N LEU A 100 22.34 19.74 16.65
CA LEU A 100 22.12 19.92 18.09
C LEU A 100 23.44 19.98 18.86
N ARG A 101 24.39 19.06 18.57
CA ARG A 101 25.73 19.09 19.19
C ARG A 101 26.46 20.40 18.91
N LEU A 102 26.42 20.87 17.66
CA LEU A 102 27.06 22.14 17.29
C LEU A 102 26.40 23.32 18.00
N LEU A 103 25.07 23.34 18.11
CA LEU A 103 24.34 24.38 18.84
C LEU A 103 24.69 24.37 20.33
N THR A 104 24.81 23.20 20.98
CA THR A 104 25.27 23.12 22.38
C THR A 104 26.65 23.72 22.56
N VAL A 105 27.58 23.45 21.65
CA VAL A 105 28.93 24.04 21.70
C VAL A 105 28.89 25.56 21.51
N VAL A 106 28.02 26.06 20.63
CA VAL A 106 27.83 27.50 20.42
C VAL A 106 27.20 28.15 21.66
N ASP A 107 26.21 27.52 22.27
CA ASP A 107 25.55 27.97 23.49
C ASP A 107 26.54 28.06 24.66
N GLU A 108 27.35 27.02 24.88
CA GLU A 108 28.42 27.02 25.88
C GLU A 108 29.47 28.12 25.63
N LYS A 109 29.79 28.40 24.36
CA LYS A 109 30.71 29.51 24.02
C LYS A 109 30.06 30.87 24.23
N LEU A 110 28.76 31.00 23.95
CA LEU A 110 28.02 32.23 24.11
C LEU A 110 27.88 32.58 25.60
N ASP A 111 27.57 31.58 26.45
CA ASP A 111 27.49 31.75 27.91
C ASP A 111 28.84 32.21 28.52
N ARG A 112 29.97 31.80 27.93
CA ARG A 112 31.31 32.27 28.35
C ARG A 112 31.59 33.73 27.96
N ILE A 113 31.00 34.22 26.87
CA ILE A 113 31.23 35.57 26.34
C ILE A 113 30.20 36.57 26.89
N LEU A 114 28.97 36.12 27.13
CA LEU A 114 27.85 36.89 27.67
C LEU A 114 27.14 36.04 28.73
N PRO A 115 27.58 36.06 30.00
CA PRO A 115 26.89 35.34 31.08
C PRO A 115 25.46 35.86 31.19
N ASN A 116 24.51 35.01 30.84
CA ASN A 116 23.11 35.37 30.61
C ASN A 116 22.34 35.47 31.94
N ASP A 117 22.33 36.65 32.55
CA ASP A 117 21.57 36.92 33.79
C ASP A 117 20.12 37.39 33.51
N ASN A 118 19.64 37.27 32.26
CA ASN A 118 18.37 37.85 31.85
C ASN A 118 17.19 36.88 32.10
N SER A 119 16.25 37.27 32.98
CA SER A 119 15.06 36.45 33.33
C SER A 119 14.17 36.06 32.12
N SER A 120 14.24 36.82 31.02
CA SER A 120 13.45 36.57 29.80
C SER A 120 13.89 35.32 29.04
N THR A 121 15.19 35.00 28.98
CA THR A 121 15.70 33.80 28.29
C THR A 121 15.34 32.53 29.05
N LYS A 122 15.43 32.54 30.39
CA LYS A 122 14.96 31.43 31.24
C LYS A 122 13.46 31.15 31.06
N LEU A 123 12.64 32.21 30.95
CA LEU A 123 11.21 32.06 30.71
C LEU A 123 10.91 31.43 29.35
N ILE A 124 11.59 31.87 28.28
CA ILE A 124 11.44 31.32 26.93
C ILE A 124 11.88 29.85 26.89
N LEU A 125 13.01 29.52 27.53
CA LEU A 125 13.51 28.13 27.59
C LEU A 125 12.52 27.21 28.32
N SER A 126 11.96 27.66 29.45
CA SER A 126 10.94 26.87 30.17
C SER A 126 9.67 26.65 29.35
N ARG A 127 9.24 27.66 28.57
CA ARG A 127 8.08 27.57 27.68
C ARG A 127 8.32 26.61 26.52
N MET A 128 9.53 26.62 25.94
CA MET A 128 9.90 25.65 24.90
C MET A 128 9.96 24.23 25.45
N ASN A 129 10.59 24.01 26.60
CA ASN A 129 10.68 22.69 27.22
C ASN A 129 9.30 22.13 27.60
N ALA A 130 8.40 22.97 28.12
CA ALA A 130 7.02 22.58 28.40
C ALA A 130 6.27 22.16 27.12
N LYS A 131 6.50 22.86 26.00
CA LYS A 131 5.89 22.52 24.71
C LYS A 131 6.44 21.19 24.16
N TYR A 132 7.74 20.95 24.28
CA TYR A 132 8.37 19.69 23.91
C TYR A 132 7.83 18.50 24.72
N ALA A 133 7.66 18.67 26.03
CA ALA A 133 7.07 17.65 26.89
C ALA A 133 5.62 17.30 26.45
N SER A 134 4.78 18.30 26.16
CA SER A 134 3.41 18.05 25.68
C SER A 134 3.37 17.34 24.32
N THR A 135 4.34 17.61 23.45
CA THR A 135 4.41 16.94 22.14
C THR A 135 4.90 15.51 22.25
N GLN A 136 5.77 15.18 23.21
CA GLN A 136 6.20 13.79 23.41
C GLN A 136 5.12 12.92 24.05
N GLU A 137 4.34 13.46 24.98
CA GLU A 137 3.18 12.74 25.54
C GLU A 137 2.08 12.46 24.51
N ALA A 138 1.95 13.30 23.48
CA ALA A 138 0.97 13.11 22.41
C ALA A 138 1.38 12.09 21.33
N ILE A 139 2.64 11.64 21.33
CA ILE A 139 3.21 10.70 20.34
C ILE A 139 3.25 9.25 20.89
N LEU A 140 3.03 9.05 22.20
CA LEU A 140 2.80 7.75 22.84
C LEU A 140 1.32 7.38 22.88
#